data_AF-A0A535ZME8-F1
#
_entry.id   AF-A0A535ZME8-F1
#
_cell.length_a   1.000
_cell.length_b   1.000
_cell.length_c   1.000
_cell.angle_alpha   90.00
_cell.angle_beta   90.00
_cell.angle_gamma   90.00
#
_symmetry.space_group_name_H-M   'P 1'
#
loop_
_entity.id
_entity.type
_entity.pdbx_description
1 polymer ?
#
loop_
_entity_poly.entity_id
_entity_poly.type
_entity_poly.pdbx_seq_one_letter_code
_entity_poly.pdbx_strand_id
1 'polypeptide(L)'
;MTGLLAQTNAYIRDAERQHRDHKARQDQVRRPVQLIDRLLQELEEMNLKGMKRVPTAYEPRLDEVLTLLSPIGSMPQLANIKVKVGIPKLMDALFAVEEALFAERHGPVAESDGEPFNSGLFTAA
;
A
#
# COMPACT_ATOMS: atom_id res chain seq x y z
N MET A 1 19.23 -42.50 -18.79
CA MET A 1 19.71 -41.31 -18.03
C MET A 1 18.90 -40.08 -18.44
N THR A 2 17.61 -40.02 -18.07
CA THR A 2 16.67 -38.95 -18.49
C THR A 2 15.89 -38.34 -17.32
N GLY A 3 16.06 -38.89 -16.10
CA GLY A 3 15.32 -38.44 -14.91
C GLY A 3 15.80 -37.11 -14.34
N LEU A 4 17.11 -36.81 -14.42
CA LEU A 4 17.68 -35.60 -13.81
C LEU A 4 17.24 -34.31 -14.52
N LEU A 5 17.24 -34.31 -15.86
CA LEU A 5 16.79 -33.17 -16.69
C LEU A 5 15.27 -32.91 -16.58
N ALA A 6 14.46 -33.96 -16.43
CA ALA A 6 13.02 -33.83 -16.22
C ALA A 6 12.70 -33.24 -14.83
N GLN A 7 13.47 -33.61 -13.82
CA GLN A 7 13.31 -33.12 -12.44
C GLN A 7 13.75 -31.66 -12.30
N THR A 8 14.83 -31.23 -12.99
CA THR A 8 15.26 -29.82 -13.01
C THR A 8 14.28 -28.91 -13.77
N ASN A 9 13.71 -29.36 -14.89
CA ASN A 9 12.71 -28.57 -15.64
C ASN A 9 11.40 -28.37 -14.84
N ALA A 10 11.00 -29.36 -14.03
CA ALA A 10 9.85 -29.23 -13.14
C ALA A 10 10.12 -28.19 -12.03
N TYR A 11 11.32 -28.17 -11.46
CA TYR A 11 11.72 -27.22 -10.41
C TYR A 11 11.72 -25.76 -10.92
N ILE A 12 12.18 -25.53 -12.16
CA ILE A 12 12.18 -24.20 -12.78
C ILE A 12 10.76 -23.71 -13.06
N ARG A 13 9.87 -24.58 -13.58
CA ARG A 13 8.48 -24.21 -13.87
C ARG A 13 7.66 -23.91 -12.62
N ASP A 14 7.93 -24.58 -11.50
CA ASP A 14 7.25 -24.31 -10.24
C ASP A 14 7.74 -22.98 -9.62
N ALA A 15 9.04 -22.71 -9.67
CA ALA A 15 9.62 -21.43 -9.26
C ALA A 15 9.08 -20.24 -10.09
N GLU A 16 8.96 -20.39 -11.42
CA GLU A 16 8.39 -19.35 -12.29
C GLU A 16 6.91 -19.06 -12.03
N ARG A 17 6.14 -20.06 -11.58
CA ARG A 17 4.72 -19.87 -11.19
C ARG A 17 4.62 -19.12 -9.88
N GLN A 18 5.42 -19.48 -8.88
CA GLN A 18 5.44 -18.79 -7.59
C GLN A 18 5.90 -17.33 -7.72
N HIS A 19 6.91 -17.05 -8.56
CA HIS A 19 7.33 -15.67 -8.85
C HIS A 19 6.26 -14.85 -9.56
N ARG A 20 5.51 -15.46 -10.49
CA ARG A 20 4.40 -14.77 -11.17
C ARG A 20 3.22 -14.47 -10.25
N ASP A 21 2.86 -15.41 -9.38
CA ASP A 21 1.77 -15.23 -8.42
C ASP A 21 2.12 -14.15 -7.39
N HIS A 22 3.37 -14.15 -6.89
CA HIS A 22 3.86 -13.10 -6.01
C HIS A 22 3.84 -11.74 -6.71
N LYS A 23 4.36 -11.65 -7.95
CA LYS A 23 4.38 -10.41 -8.71
C LYS A 23 2.98 -9.88 -9.02
N ALA A 24 2.04 -10.76 -9.38
CA ALA A 24 0.64 -10.38 -9.62
C ALA A 24 -0.02 -9.79 -8.37
N ARG A 25 0.22 -10.38 -7.19
CA ARG A 25 -0.25 -9.84 -5.90
C ARG A 25 0.41 -8.49 -5.58
N GLN A 26 1.69 -8.31 -5.89
CA GLN A 26 2.39 -7.03 -5.69
C GLN A 26 1.89 -5.93 -6.64
N ASP A 27 1.63 -6.25 -7.91
CA ASP A 27 1.11 -5.31 -8.91
C ASP A 27 -0.33 -4.89 -8.62
N GLN A 28 -1.14 -5.77 -8.00
CA GLN A 28 -2.52 -5.49 -7.63
C GLN A 28 -2.64 -4.36 -6.60
N VAL A 29 -1.64 -4.21 -5.72
CA VAL A 29 -1.59 -3.14 -4.70
C VAL A 29 -0.76 -1.93 -5.16
N ARG A 30 0.16 -2.11 -6.10
CA ARG A 30 0.98 -1.01 -6.61
C ARG A 30 0.15 0.04 -7.35
N ARG A 31 -0.86 -0.39 -8.10
CA ARG A 31 -1.77 0.53 -8.81
C ARG A 31 -2.60 1.43 -7.87
N PRO A 32 -3.31 0.91 -6.85
CA PRO A 32 -4.08 1.76 -5.94
C PRO A 32 -3.19 2.70 -5.13
N VAL A 33 -2.02 2.26 -4.65
CA VAL A 33 -1.07 3.12 -3.90
C VAL A 33 -0.61 4.30 -4.77
N GLN A 34 -0.16 4.06 -6.00
CA GLN A 34 0.25 5.13 -6.91
C GLN A 34 -0.85 6.15 -7.22
N LEU A 35 -2.10 5.71 -7.18
CA LEU A 35 -3.25 6.58 -7.43
C LEU A 35 -3.62 7.40 -6.18
N ILE A 36 -3.50 6.81 -5.00
CA ILE A 36 -3.60 7.51 -3.70
C ILE A 36 -2.50 8.57 -3.57
N ASP A 37 -1.24 8.23 -3.86
CA ASP A 37 -0.10 9.16 -3.84
C ASP A 37 -0.35 10.40 -4.69
N ARG A 38 -0.84 10.20 -5.93
CA ARG A 38 -1.16 11.31 -6.83
C ARG A 38 -2.27 12.19 -6.27
N LEU A 39 -3.29 11.60 -5.67
CA LEU A 39 -4.37 12.37 -5.05
C LEU A 39 -3.91 13.13 -3.83
N LEU A 40 -3.05 12.55 -3.00
CA LEU A 40 -2.41 13.22 -1.88
C LEU A 40 -1.62 14.44 -2.35
N GLN A 41 -0.81 14.29 -3.41
CA GLN A 41 -0.05 15.40 -4.00
C GLN A 41 -0.98 16.51 -4.52
N GLU A 42 -2.05 16.17 -5.24
CA GLU A 42 -3.03 17.16 -5.71
C GLU A 42 -3.76 17.86 -4.57
N LEU A 43 -4.10 17.13 -3.50
CA LEU A 43 -4.71 17.69 -2.29
C LEU A 43 -3.75 18.62 -1.56
N GLU A 44 -2.49 18.25 -1.44
CA GLU A 44 -1.45 19.08 -0.86
C GLU A 44 -1.30 20.38 -1.65
N GLU A 45 -1.20 20.30 -2.98
CA GLU A 45 -1.16 21.49 -3.84
C GLU A 45 -2.39 22.40 -3.64
N MET A 46 -3.58 21.81 -3.53
CA MET A 46 -4.79 22.58 -3.27
C MET A 46 -4.76 23.24 -1.89
N ASN A 47 -4.27 22.54 -0.88
CA ASN A 47 -4.10 23.05 0.48
C ASN A 47 -3.11 24.23 0.50
N LEU A 48 -1.97 24.09 -0.19
CA LEU A 48 -0.95 25.13 -0.35
C LEU A 48 -1.49 26.37 -1.10
N LYS A 49 -2.39 26.16 -2.07
CA LYS A 49 -3.13 27.23 -2.77
C LYS A 49 -4.22 27.89 -1.90
N GLY A 50 -4.39 27.46 -0.65
CA GLY A 50 -5.33 28.04 0.32
C GLY A 50 -6.76 27.50 0.20
N MET A 51 -7.00 26.46 -0.60
CA MET A 51 -8.31 25.82 -0.65
C MET A 51 -8.56 25.03 0.63
N LYS A 52 -9.71 25.25 1.26
CA LYS A 52 -10.07 24.60 2.52
C LYS A 52 -10.82 23.28 2.33
N ARG A 53 -11.50 23.12 1.19
CA ARG A 53 -12.41 22.00 0.93
C ARG A 53 -12.19 21.45 -0.47
N VAL A 54 -12.41 20.15 -0.59
CA VAL A 54 -12.27 19.42 -1.86
C VAL A 54 -13.44 19.80 -2.79
N PRO A 55 -13.16 20.31 -4.00
CA PRO A 55 -14.22 20.69 -4.94
C PRO A 55 -14.97 19.46 -5.46
N THR A 56 -16.25 19.64 -5.83
CA THR A 56 -17.09 18.56 -6.37
C THR A 56 -16.59 18.01 -7.70
N ALA A 57 -15.76 18.77 -8.42
CA ALA A 57 -15.11 18.28 -9.64
C ALA A 57 -14.21 17.04 -9.41
N TYR A 58 -13.78 16.80 -8.16
CA TYR A 58 -12.99 15.60 -7.81
C TYR A 58 -13.85 14.36 -7.52
N GLU A 59 -15.18 14.49 -7.45
CA GLU A 59 -16.09 13.36 -7.20
C GLU A 59 -15.84 12.14 -8.10
N PRO A 60 -15.73 12.26 -9.44
CA PRO A 60 -15.47 11.10 -10.29
C PRO A 60 -14.10 10.44 -10.02
N ARG A 61 -13.09 11.21 -9.62
CA ARG A 61 -11.77 10.67 -9.27
C ARG A 61 -11.80 9.91 -7.95
N LEU A 62 -12.54 10.44 -6.97
CA LEU A 62 -12.72 9.74 -5.69
C LEU A 62 -13.52 8.44 -5.87
N ASP A 63 -14.50 8.42 -6.78
CA ASP A 63 -15.25 7.21 -7.11
C ASP A 63 -14.39 6.15 -7.80
N GLU A 64 -13.48 6.56 -8.71
CA GLU A 64 -12.49 5.67 -9.33
C GLU A 64 -11.59 4.99 -8.28
N VAL A 65 -11.12 5.76 -7.30
CA VAL A 65 -10.33 5.24 -6.17
C VAL A 65 -11.14 4.20 -5.39
N LEU A 66 -12.36 4.55 -5.00
CA LEU A 66 -13.24 3.66 -4.24
C LEU A 66 -13.52 2.36 -5.00
N THR A 67 -13.71 2.43 -6.32
CA THR A 67 -13.91 1.26 -7.17
C THR A 67 -12.68 0.36 -7.22
N LEU A 68 -11.47 0.94 -7.31
CA LEU A 68 -10.21 0.19 -7.32
C LEU A 68 -9.87 -0.45 -5.97
N LEU A 69 -10.33 0.16 -4.87
CA LEU A 69 -10.11 -0.33 -3.50
C LEU A 69 -11.17 -1.32 -3.02
N SER A 70 -12.38 -1.27 -3.59
CA SER A 70 -13.49 -2.19 -3.29
C SER A 70 -13.11 -3.68 -3.29
N PRO A 71 -12.32 -4.22 -4.25
CA PRO A 71 -11.96 -5.64 -4.26
C PRO A 71 -10.91 -6.01 -3.20
N ILE A 72 -10.26 -5.04 -2.55
CA ILE A 72 -9.18 -5.30 -1.60
C ILE A 72 -9.74 -5.54 -0.19
N GLY A 73 -10.94 -5.02 0.11
CA GLY A 73 -11.65 -5.35 1.34
C GLY A 73 -12.52 -4.19 1.83
N SER A 74 -13.40 -4.48 2.79
CA SER A 74 -14.22 -3.45 3.44
C SER A 74 -13.39 -2.66 4.44
N MET A 75 -12.74 -1.60 3.97
CA MET A 75 -12.03 -0.64 4.82
C MET A 75 -13.00 0.45 5.31
N PRO A 76 -13.25 0.60 6.62
CA PRO A 76 -14.13 1.65 7.15
C PRO A 76 -13.66 3.07 6.80
N GLN A 77 -12.37 3.24 6.52
CA GLN A 77 -11.73 4.49 6.13
C GLN A 77 -12.26 5.01 4.77
N LEU A 78 -12.71 4.12 3.87
CA LEU A 78 -13.29 4.48 2.58
C LEU A 78 -14.55 5.34 2.72
N ALA A 79 -15.30 5.19 3.82
CA ALA A 79 -16.51 5.98 4.09
C ALA A 79 -16.21 7.49 4.30
N ASN A 80 -14.95 7.85 4.56
CA ASN A 80 -14.49 9.21 4.76
C ASN A 80 -13.97 9.87 3.48
N ILE A 81 -13.78 9.12 2.38
CA ILE A 81 -13.34 9.64 1.08
C ILE A 81 -14.54 10.25 0.35
N LYS A 82 -14.75 11.57 0.51
CA LYS A 82 -15.89 12.30 -0.08
C LYS A 82 -15.50 13.72 -0.48
N VAL A 83 -16.22 14.30 -1.43
CA VAL A 83 -16.09 15.73 -1.77
C VAL A 83 -16.67 16.64 -0.69
N LYS A 84 -16.35 17.94 -0.73
CA LYS A 84 -16.78 18.97 0.25
C LYS A 84 -16.27 18.74 1.69
N VAL A 85 -15.45 17.73 1.94
CA VAL A 85 -14.71 17.58 3.19
C VAL A 85 -13.49 18.51 3.20
N GLY A 86 -12.95 18.77 4.39
CA GLY A 86 -11.72 19.53 4.51
C GLY A 86 -10.58 18.79 3.82
N ILE A 87 -9.71 19.51 3.10
CA ILE A 87 -8.57 18.90 2.40
C ILE A 87 -7.69 18.07 3.36
N PRO A 88 -7.33 18.56 4.57
CA PRO A 88 -6.58 17.76 5.55
C PRO A 88 -7.29 16.46 5.92
N LYS A 89 -8.60 16.54 6.14
CA LYS A 89 -9.42 15.37 6.50
C LYS A 89 -9.46 14.32 5.39
N LEU A 90 -9.44 14.74 4.11
CA LEU A 90 -9.37 13.79 3.01
C LEU A 90 -7.98 13.16 2.92
N MET A 91 -6.91 13.94 3.14
CA MET A 91 -5.55 13.40 3.19
C MET A 91 -5.41 12.35 4.30
N ASP A 92 -5.87 12.63 5.52
CA ASP A 92 -5.90 11.65 6.63
C ASP A 92 -6.62 10.34 6.24
N ALA A 93 -7.78 10.46 5.58
CA ALA A 93 -8.53 9.28 5.15
C ALA A 93 -7.79 8.44 4.09
N LEU A 94 -7.11 9.12 3.16
CA LEU A 94 -6.30 8.46 2.13
C LEU A 94 -5.06 7.77 2.72
N PHE A 95 -4.38 8.42 3.67
CA PHE A 95 -3.27 7.80 4.40
C PHE A 95 -3.70 6.57 5.19
N ALA A 96 -4.83 6.64 5.90
CA ALA A 96 -5.33 5.50 6.67
C ALA A 96 -5.74 4.31 5.78
N VAL A 97 -6.20 4.57 4.55
CA VAL A 97 -6.46 3.53 3.55
C VAL A 97 -5.14 2.92 3.04
N GLU A 98 -4.15 3.75 2.75
CA GLU A 98 -2.83 3.28 2.33
C GLU A 98 -2.17 2.42 3.42
N GLU A 99 -2.21 2.87 4.67
CA GLU A 99 -1.72 2.11 5.83
C GLU A 99 -2.44 0.75 5.97
N ALA A 100 -3.76 0.72 5.80
CA ALA A 100 -4.54 -0.52 5.82
C ALA A 100 -4.14 -1.48 4.67
N LEU A 101 -3.91 -0.94 3.46
CA LEU A 101 -3.40 -1.70 2.32
C LEU A 101 -2.01 -2.30 2.59
N PHE A 102 -1.14 -1.56 3.27
CA PHE A 102 0.18 -2.06 3.66
C PHE A 102 0.09 -3.12 4.76
N ALA A 103 -0.73 -2.91 5.79
CA ALA A 103 -0.90 -3.84 6.91
C ALA A 103 -1.49 -5.19 6.48
N GLU A 104 -2.47 -5.19 5.56
CA GLU A 104 -3.04 -6.43 5.03
C GLU A 104 -2.00 -7.24 4.22
N ARG A 105 -1.06 -6.56 3.57
CA ARG A 105 -0.04 -7.18 2.72
C ARG A 105 1.19 -7.69 3.47
N HIS A 106 1.63 -6.98 4.51
CA HIS A 106 2.89 -7.28 5.22
C HIS A 106 2.68 -8.03 6.54
N GLY A 107 1.42 -8.24 6.96
CA GLY A 107 1.10 -8.47 8.37
C GLY A 107 1.23 -7.16 9.15
N PRO A 108 0.87 -7.11 10.44
CA PRO A 108 1.14 -5.93 11.24
C PRO A 108 2.62 -5.60 11.06
N VAL A 109 2.91 -4.38 10.63
CA VAL A 109 4.27 -3.83 10.71
C VAL A 109 4.55 -3.86 12.20
N ALA A 110 5.13 -4.95 12.68
CA ALA A 110 5.75 -4.97 13.98
C ALA A 110 6.71 -3.80 13.89
N GLU A 111 6.40 -2.74 14.65
CA GLU A 111 7.38 -1.75 15.04
C GLU A 111 8.64 -2.57 15.29
N SER A 112 9.63 -2.41 14.41
CA SER A 112 10.90 -3.11 14.59
C SER A 112 11.39 -2.54 15.90
N ASP A 113 11.10 -3.26 16.98
CA ASP A 113 11.56 -3.02 18.33
C ASP A 113 13.03 -2.79 18.14
N GLY A 114 13.42 -1.51 18.26
CA GLY A 114 14.78 -1.10 18.05
C GLY A 114 15.55 -1.92 19.05
N GLU A 115 16.29 -2.92 18.55
CA GLU A 115 17.12 -3.78 19.37
C GLU A 115 17.85 -2.86 20.34
N PRO A 116 17.65 -2.97 21.66
CA PRO A 116 18.47 -2.22 22.57
C PRO A 116 19.88 -2.70 22.31
N PHE A 117 20.68 -1.86 21.66
CA PHE A 117 22.10 -2.09 21.42
C PHE A 117 22.69 -2.54 22.75
N ASN A 118 22.89 -3.84 22.88
CA ASN A 118 23.41 -4.44 24.08
C ASN A 118 24.89 -4.03 24.13
N SER A 119 25.16 -2.87 24.72
CA SER A 119 26.50 -2.34 25.01
C SER A 119 27.16 -3.14 26.14
N GLY A 120 27.05 -4.47 26.10
CA GLY A 120 27.69 -5.39 27.02
C GLY A 120 28.70 -6.21 26.26
N LEU A 121 29.87 -5.64 25.95
CA LEU A 121 31.10 -6.40 25.62
C LEU A 121 32.28 -5.42 25.44
N PHE A 122 32.87 -4.97 26.54
CA PHE A 122 34.32 -4.84 26.71
C PHE A 122 34.65 -4.90 28.20
N THR A 123 34.73 -6.13 28.71
CA THR A 123 35.57 -6.45 29.87
C THR A 123 36.52 -7.54 29.41
N ALA A 124 37.77 -7.15 29.20
CA ALA A 124 38.95 -8.01 29.16
C ALA A 124 40.09 -7.11 29.69
N ALA A 125 40.42 -7.26 30.97
CA ALA A 125 41.45 -8.17 31.50
C ALA A 125 42.83 -7.51 31.43
#